data_AF-A0AAX6EBE0-F1
#
_entry.id   AF-A0AAX6EBE0-F1
#
_cell.length_a   1.000
_cell.length_b   1.000
_cell.length_c   1.000
_cell.angle_alpha   90.00
_cell.angle_beta   90.00
_cell.angle_gamma   90.00
#
_symmetry.space_group_name_H-M   'P 1'
#
loop_
_entity.id
_entity.type
_entity.pdbx_description
1 polymer ?
#
loop_
_entity_poly.entity_id
_entity_poly.type
_entity_poly.pdbx_seq_one_letter_code
_entity_poly.pdbx_strand_id
1 'polypeptide(L)'
;MGWVGRMWARTGCATDASGRFSCETGDCGTGVVSCNGAGGAPPVTLLEFTLQGDGGKDFYDTSLVDGFNLPASISVQGGSGDCKTSGCPVDINARCPAQLQLKNGGGAVVGCKSACEAFNTDEYCCRGAFGTPSTCKPSSFSMIFKNACPDAYSYAYDDASSTFTCTGADYLITFCP
;
A
#
# COMPACT_ATOMS: atom_id res chain seq x y z
N MET A 1 5.17 -15.83 19.26
CA MET A 1 3.83 -15.44 18.80
C MET A 1 4.10 -14.30 17.84
N GLY A 2 3.81 -14.49 16.55
CA GLY A 2 4.09 -13.50 15.52
C GLY A 2 3.07 -12.36 15.51
N TRP A 3 3.39 -11.26 14.81
CA TRP A 3 2.46 -10.17 14.53
C TRP A 3 2.17 -10.14 13.03
N VAL A 4 0.91 -9.99 12.66
CA VAL A 4 0.47 -9.78 11.29
C VAL A 4 -0.31 -8.48 11.25
N GLY A 5 0.06 -7.59 10.35
CA GLY A 5 -0.61 -6.32 10.22
C GLY A 5 -0.03 -5.45 9.13
N ARG A 6 -0.58 -4.25 9.04
CA ARG A 6 -0.23 -3.26 8.04
C ARG A 6 -0.18 -1.88 8.65
N MET A 7 0.65 -1.03 8.05
CA MET A 7 0.78 0.38 8.40
C MET A 7 0.54 1.24 7.16
N TRP A 8 0.09 2.47 7.38
CA TRP A 8 -0.10 3.48 6.34
C TRP A 8 -0.03 4.88 6.96
N ALA A 9 0.10 5.89 6.10
CA ALA A 9 0.02 7.30 6.51
C ALA A 9 -1.23 7.98 5.93
N ARG A 10 -1.77 8.92 6.69
CA ARG A 10 -2.90 9.78 6.31
C ARG A 10 -2.39 11.16 5.93
N THR A 11 -3.00 11.80 4.95
CA THR A 11 -2.64 13.17 4.51
C THR A 11 -3.85 14.09 4.46
N GLY A 12 -3.60 15.40 4.52
CA GLY A 12 -4.67 16.41 4.49
C GLY A 12 -5.62 16.33 5.68
N CYS A 13 -5.10 16.01 6.87
CA CYS A 13 -5.93 15.79 8.05
C CYS A 13 -6.28 17.09 8.78
N ALA A 14 -7.51 17.18 9.25
CA ALA A 14 -7.99 18.27 10.09
C ALA A 14 -9.07 17.80 11.08
N THR A 15 -9.21 18.55 12.16
CA THR A 15 -10.34 18.43 13.09
C THR A 15 -11.34 19.52 12.78
N ASP A 16 -12.59 19.16 12.52
CA ASP A 16 -13.65 20.14 12.25
C ASP A 16 -14.17 20.81 13.54
N ALA A 17 -15.11 21.76 13.38
CA ALA A 17 -15.70 22.49 14.49
C ALA A 17 -16.51 21.60 15.48
N SER A 18 -16.87 20.38 15.07
CA SER A 18 -17.53 19.40 15.94
C SER A 18 -16.54 18.53 16.74
N GLY A 19 -15.24 18.72 16.52
CA GLY A 19 -14.18 17.90 17.13
C GLY A 19 -13.91 16.61 16.37
N ARG A 20 -14.48 16.42 15.18
CA ARG A 20 -14.29 15.21 14.37
C ARG A 20 -13.01 15.35 13.53
N PHE A 21 -12.08 14.41 13.72
CA PHE A 21 -10.87 14.28 12.91
C PHE A 21 -11.15 13.50 11.62
N SER A 22 -10.68 14.02 10.49
CA SER A 22 -10.77 13.36 9.18
C SER A 22 -9.59 13.73 8.28
N CYS A 23 -9.31 12.91 7.27
CA CYS A 23 -8.21 13.10 6.33
C CYS A 23 -8.64 13.00 4.86
N GLU A 24 -7.93 13.66 3.96
CA GLU A 24 -8.17 13.59 2.51
C GLU A 24 -7.82 12.20 1.94
N THR A 25 -6.78 11.55 2.47
CA THR A 25 -6.38 10.20 2.08
C THR A 25 -6.08 9.31 3.27
N GLY A 26 -6.32 8.01 3.12
CA GLY A 26 -6.05 7.00 4.15
C GLY A 26 -6.91 7.12 5.41
N ASP A 27 -7.96 7.97 5.41
CA ASP A 27 -8.83 8.16 6.56
C ASP A 27 -9.39 6.83 7.04
N CYS A 28 -9.42 6.62 8.36
CA CYS A 28 -9.90 5.37 8.95
C CYS A 28 -11.32 5.48 9.54
N GLY A 29 -12.03 6.59 9.26
CA GLY A 29 -13.45 6.74 9.52
C GLY A 29 -13.84 6.84 11.00
N THR A 30 -12.89 6.82 11.93
CA THR A 30 -13.17 6.81 13.37
C THR A 30 -13.55 8.16 13.95
N GLY A 31 -13.31 9.25 13.21
CA GLY A 31 -13.56 10.61 13.70
C GLY A 31 -12.54 11.09 14.75
N VAL A 32 -11.48 10.31 15.02
CA VAL A 32 -10.41 10.64 15.97
C VAL A 32 -9.05 10.26 15.39
N VAL A 33 -7.97 10.71 16.01
CA VAL A 33 -6.60 10.39 15.54
C VAL A 33 -6.35 8.89 15.57
N SER A 34 -6.81 8.15 16.59
CA SER A 34 -6.65 6.70 16.65
C SER A 34 -7.58 5.98 15.66
N CYS A 35 -7.05 5.02 14.90
CA CYS A 35 -7.86 4.22 13.99
C CYS A 35 -8.63 3.09 14.68
N ASN A 36 -8.39 2.82 15.96
CA ASN A 36 -9.21 1.88 16.77
C ASN A 36 -9.46 0.51 16.08
N GLY A 37 -8.47 0.00 15.36
CA GLY A 37 -8.56 -1.26 14.62
C GLY A 37 -9.18 -1.16 13.21
N ALA A 38 -9.70 -0.01 12.81
CA ALA A 38 -10.15 0.24 11.43
C ALA A 38 -8.97 0.41 10.47
N GLY A 39 -9.13 -0.03 9.22
CA GLY A 39 -8.18 0.21 8.14
C GLY A 39 -8.36 1.58 7.49
N GLY A 40 -7.33 2.06 6.80
CA GLY A 40 -7.41 3.28 5.99
C GLY A 40 -8.23 3.05 4.73
N ALA A 41 -9.02 4.05 4.35
CA ALA A 41 -9.77 4.06 3.09
C ALA A 41 -8.82 4.23 1.89
N PRO A 42 -8.90 3.35 0.86
CA PRO A 42 -8.16 3.50 -0.38
C PRO A 42 -8.51 4.80 -1.15
N PRO A 43 -7.59 5.38 -1.94
CA PRO A 43 -6.25 4.86 -2.23
C PRO A 43 -5.26 5.09 -1.09
N VAL A 44 -4.46 4.07 -0.77
CA VAL A 44 -3.46 4.15 0.29
C VAL A 44 -2.27 3.23 0.01
N THR A 45 -1.05 3.76 0.15
CA THR A 45 0.16 2.95 0.13
C THR A 45 0.24 2.16 1.44
N LEU A 46 0.33 0.84 1.36
CA LEU A 46 0.41 -0.05 2.52
C LEU A 46 1.85 -0.54 2.75
N LEU A 47 2.17 -0.77 4.02
CA LEU A 47 3.40 -1.39 4.49
C LEU A 47 2.98 -2.62 5.30
N GLU A 48 3.13 -3.80 4.73
CA GLU A 48 2.56 -5.05 5.24
C GLU A 48 3.64 -5.91 5.89
N PHE A 49 3.28 -6.62 6.95
CA PHE A 49 4.20 -7.44 7.72
C PHE A 49 3.52 -8.72 8.22
N THR A 50 4.25 -9.82 8.16
CA THR A 50 4.04 -11.05 8.91
C THR A 50 5.34 -11.38 9.63
N LEU A 51 5.43 -11.05 10.91
CA LEU A 51 6.61 -11.29 11.74
C LEU A 51 6.59 -12.70 12.34
N GLN A 52 7.75 -13.37 12.37
CA GLN A 52 7.89 -14.75 12.82
C GLN A 52 6.93 -15.72 12.11
N GLY A 53 6.80 -15.57 10.79
CA GLY A 53 6.02 -16.44 9.90
C GLY A 53 6.70 -17.78 9.63
N ASP A 54 6.56 -18.27 8.40
CA ASP A 54 7.10 -19.58 8.00
C ASP A 54 8.63 -19.66 8.21
N GLY A 55 9.07 -20.77 8.82
CA GLY A 55 10.47 -20.98 9.18
C GLY A 55 11.04 -19.96 10.18
N GLY A 56 10.20 -19.19 10.88
CA GLY A 56 10.63 -18.12 11.78
C GLY A 56 11.09 -16.85 11.07
N LYS A 57 10.86 -16.75 9.75
CA LYS A 57 11.16 -15.56 8.96
C LYS A 57 10.06 -14.52 9.09
N ASP A 58 10.46 -13.27 9.02
CA ASP A 58 9.53 -12.18 8.75
C ASP A 58 9.31 -12.07 7.23
N PHE A 59 8.09 -11.74 6.85
CA PHE A 59 7.68 -11.38 5.50
C PHE A 59 7.18 -9.95 5.52
N TYR A 60 7.63 -9.14 4.58
CA TYR A 60 7.22 -7.74 4.51
C TYR A 60 7.27 -7.22 3.09
N ASP A 61 6.46 -6.20 2.85
CA ASP A 61 6.35 -5.56 1.55
C ASP A 61 5.68 -4.18 1.64
N THR A 62 5.98 -3.35 0.65
CA THR A 62 5.20 -2.16 0.33
C THR A 62 4.19 -2.53 -0.75
N SER A 63 2.94 -2.17 -0.57
CA SER A 63 1.83 -2.61 -1.42
C SER A 63 1.01 -1.45 -1.95
N LEU A 64 0.78 -1.49 -3.27
CA LEU A 64 -0.01 -0.53 -4.05
C LEU A 64 -1.29 -1.18 -4.58
N VAL A 65 -1.66 -2.36 -4.04
CA VAL A 65 -2.90 -3.07 -4.37
C VAL A 65 -4.12 -2.22 -4.03
N ASP A 66 -4.05 -1.51 -2.91
CA ASP A 66 -5.05 -0.53 -2.47
C ASP A 66 -4.75 0.88 -3.03
N GLY A 67 -3.89 0.99 -4.05
CA GLY A 67 -3.49 2.26 -4.67
C GLY A 67 -2.34 2.97 -3.96
N PHE A 68 -2.19 4.26 -4.23
CA PHE A 68 -1.09 5.10 -3.75
C PHE A 68 -1.62 6.43 -3.23
N ASN A 69 -1.11 6.89 -2.10
CA ASN A 69 -1.33 8.26 -1.63
C ASN A 69 -0.03 9.04 -1.39
N LEU A 70 1.00 8.39 -0.87
CA LEU A 70 2.34 8.97 -0.71
C LEU A 70 3.46 7.91 -0.84
N PRO A 71 4.70 8.34 -1.17
CA PRO A 71 5.86 7.46 -1.21
C PRO A 71 6.18 6.88 0.17
N ALA A 72 6.49 5.59 0.24
CA ALA A 72 6.83 4.93 1.50
C ALA A 72 7.84 3.79 1.27
N SER A 73 8.61 3.45 2.31
CA SER A 73 9.52 2.31 2.28
C SER A 73 9.65 1.62 3.63
N ILE A 74 10.04 0.35 3.57
CA ILE A 74 10.48 -0.50 4.67
C ILE A 74 11.97 -0.79 4.44
N SER A 75 12.80 -0.23 5.32
CA SER A 75 14.23 -0.58 5.37
C SER A 75 14.49 -1.50 6.57
N VAL A 76 15.44 -2.43 6.41
CA VAL A 76 15.74 -3.45 7.40
C VAL A 76 16.99 -3.08 8.18
N GLN A 77 16.95 -3.22 9.51
CA GLN A 77 18.05 -2.94 10.42
C GLN A 77 18.53 -4.24 11.06
N GLY A 78 19.72 -4.71 10.65
CA GLY A 78 20.27 -5.98 11.10
C GLY A 78 19.62 -7.18 10.42
N GLY A 79 19.48 -8.28 11.17
CA GLY A 79 18.93 -9.54 10.68
C GLY A 79 19.81 -10.33 9.71
N SER A 80 19.26 -11.42 9.18
CA SER A 80 19.93 -12.30 8.21
C SER A 80 18.95 -12.88 7.17
N GLY A 81 19.48 -13.18 5.98
CA GLY A 81 18.69 -13.58 4.81
C GLY A 81 18.73 -12.52 3.72
N ASP A 82 17.64 -12.37 2.96
CA ASP A 82 17.57 -11.41 1.85
C ASP A 82 17.56 -9.97 2.36
N CYS A 83 16.72 -9.67 3.37
CA CYS A 83 16.69 -8.40 4.13
C CYS A 83 16.77 -7.14 3.25
N LYS A 84 16.07 -7.17 2.10
CA LYS A 84 16.07 -6.07 1.13
C LYS A 84 15.14 -4.95 1.58
N THR A 85 15.40 -3.75 1.10
CA THR A 85 14.43 -2.66 1.24
C THR A 85 13.25 -2.93 0.29
N SER A 86 12.03 -2.76 0.79
CA SER A 86 10.81 -2.69 -0.03
C SER A 86 10.30 -1.27 -0.03
N GLY A 87 9.81 -0.77 -1.16
CA GLY A 87 9.35 0.61 -1.19
C GLY A 87 8.86 1.11 -2.53
N CYS A 88 8.23 2.27 -2.45
CA CYS A 88 7.82 3.08 -3.57
C CYS A 88 8.28 4.52 -3.32
N PRO A 89 9.50 4.90 -3.75
CA PRO A 89 10.09 6.20 -3.42
C PRO A 89 9.63 7.34 -4.35
N VAL A 90 8.87 7.02 -5.40
CA VAL A 90 8.43 8.02 -6.39
C VAL A 90 7.01 8.49 -6.13
N ASP A 91 6.75 9.76 -6.45
CA ASP A 91 5.40 10.32 -6.41
C ASP A 91 4.59 9.88 -7.64
N ILE A 92 3.75 8.86 -7.47
CA ILE A 92 2.85 8.36 -8.51
C ILE A 92 1.73 9.36 -8.81
N ASN A 93 1.33 10.22 -7.86
CA ASN A 93 0.25 11.18 -8.06
C ASN A 93 0.54 12.14 -9.22
N ALA A 94 1.80 12.53 -9.39
CA ALA A 94 2.27 13.40 -10.46
C ALA A 94 2.05 12.84 -11.88
N ARG A 95 1.87 11.52 -12.03
CA ARG A 95 1.68 10.83 -13.31
C ARG A 95 0.47 9.89 -13.31
N CYS A 96 -0.39 10.00 -12.30
CA CYS A 96 -1.56 9.15 -12.17
C CYS A 96 -2.50 9.34 -13.38
N PRO A 97 -2.90 8.28 -14.09
CA PRO A 97 -3.86 8.38 -15.19
C PRO A 97 -5.17 9.00 -14.74
N ALA A 98 -5.80 9.83 -15.59
CA ALA A 98 -7.01 10.58 -15.23
C ALA A 98 -8.12 9.71 -14.61
N GLN A 99 -8.32 8.50 -15.13
CA GLN A 99 -9.32 7.53 -14.63
C GLN A 99 -9.02 6.94 -13.24
N LEU A 100 -7.81 7.10 -12.74
CA LEU A 100 -7.37 6.61 -11.42
C LEU A 100 -7.18 7.74 -10.39
N GLN A 101 -7.27 9.01 -10.80
CA GLN A 101 -6.99 10.14 -9.92
C GLN A 101 -8.05 10.29 -8.83
N LEU A 102 -7.60 10.34 -7.57
CA LEU A 102 -8.34 10.95 -6.48
C LEU A 102 -7.92 12.42 -6.38
N LYS A 103 -8.89 13.34 -6.49
CA LYS A 103 -8.64 14.78 -6.38
C LYS A 103 -9.28 15.35 -5.13
N ASN A 104 -8.59 16.30 -4.48
CA ASN A 104 -9.17 17.08 -3.40
C ASN A 104 -10.04 18.23 -3.92
N GLY A 105 -10.65 19.00 -3.00
CA GLY A 105 -11.54 20.12 -3.35
C GLY A 105 -10.87 21.24 -4.15
N GLY A 106 -9.53 21.35 -4.09
CA GLY A 106 -8.75 22.29 -4.91
C GLY A 106 -8.38 21.75 -6.29
N GLY A 107 -8.76 20.52 -6.62
CA GLY A 107 -8.47 19.87 -7.90
C GLY A 107 -7.07 19.23 -7.98
N ALA A 108 -6.27 19.28 -6.91
CA ALA A 108 -4.98 18.61 -6.85
C ALA A 108 -5.19 17.09 -6.74
N VAL A 109 -4.36 16.32 -7.46
CA VAL A 109 -4.34 14.85 -7.33
C VAL A 109 -3.65 14.51 -6.02
N VAL A 110 -4.39 13.93 -5.08
CA VAL A 110 -3.90 13.58 -3.73
C VAL A 110 -3.71 12.07 -3.54
N GLY A 111 -4.24 11.27 -4.46
CA GLY A 111 -4.05 9.84 -4.49
C GLY A 111 -4.26 9.27 -5.90
N CYS A 112 -3.75 8.06 -6.11
CA CYS A 112 -3.92 7.29 -7.32
C CYS A 112 -4.51 5.92 -6.98
N LYS A 113 -5.76 5.69 -7.39
CA LYS A 113 -6.46 4.42 -7.21
C LYS A 113 -5.78 3.31 -7.97
N SER A 114 -5.75 2.11 -7.40
CA SER A 114 -5.49 0.92 -8.19
C SER A 114 -6.66 0.66 -9.16
N ALA A 115 -6.47 -0.23 -10.12
CA ALA A 115 -7.54 -0.60 -11.04
C ALA A 115 -8.71 -1.29 -10.32
N CYS A 116 -8.43 -2.08 -9.28
CA CYS A 116 -9.48 -2.70 -8.47
C CYS A 116 -10.35 -1.61 -7.81
N GLU A 117 -9.73 -0.63 -7.17
CA GLU A 117 -10.44 0.48 -6.51
C GLU A 117 -11.18 1.40 -7.49
N ALA A 118 -10.67 1.56 -8.71
CA ALA A 118 -11.29 2.42 -9.71
C ALA A 118 -12.47 1.75 -10.43
N PHE A 119 -12.38 0.45 -10.72
CA PHE A 119 -13.30 -0.22 -11.64
C PHE A 119 -14.09 -1.38 -10.99
N ASN A 120 -13.61 -1.91 -9.86
CA ASN A 120 -14.24 -2.99 -9.09
C ASN A 120 -14.63 -4.23 -9.92
N THR A 121 -13.85 -4.55 -10.95
CA THR A 121 -14.05 -5.75 -11.77
C THR A 121 -13.30 -6.94 -11.16
N ASP A 122 -13.80 -8.16 -11.40
CA ASP A 122 -13.15 -9.36 -10.88
C ASP A 122 -11.75 -9.58 -11.45
N GLU A 123 -11.50 -9.13 -12.68
CA GLU A 123 -10.19 -9.18 -13.32
C GLU A 123 -9.17 -8.30 -12.60
N TYR A 124 -9.52 -7.05 -12.28
CA TYR A 124 -8.59 -6.14 -11.59
C TYR A 124 -8.45 -6.43 -10.10
N CYS A 125 -9.50 -6.97 -9.48
CA CYS A 125 -9.49 -7.34 -8.07
C CYS A 125 -9.05 -8.79 -7.82
N CYS A 126 -8.69 -9.54 -8.87
CA CYS A 126 -8.33 -10.95 -8.78
C CYS A 126 -9.36 -11.80 -8.01
N ARG A 127 -10.65 -11.69 -8.36
CA ARG A 127 -11.76 -12.42 -7.72
C ARG A 127 -12.36 -13.45 -8.67
N GLY A 128 -13.13 -14.39 -8.12
CA GLY A 128 -13.90 -15.36 -8.90
C GLY A 128 -13.01 -16.15 -9.87
N ALA A 129 -13.30 -16.07 -11.17
CA ALA A 129 -12.52 -16.75 -12.22
C ALA A 129 -11.07 -16.28 -12.32
N PHE A 130 -10.74 -15.12 -11.73
CA PHE A 130 -9.40 -14.55 -11.67
C PHE A 130 -8.72 -14.76 -10.31
N GLY A 131 -9.31 -15.54 -9.39
CA GLY A 131 -8.83 -15.76 -8.02
C GLY A 131 -7.59 -16.63 -7.84
N THR A 132 -6.73 -16.73 -8.85
CA THR A 132 -5.47 -17.47 -8.78
C THR A 132 -4.36 -16.73 -9.55
N PRO A 133 -3.08 -16.94 -9.21
CA PRO A 133 -1.96 -16.35 -9.96
C PRO A 133 -1.91 -16.77 -11.44
N SER A 134 -2.44 -17.95 -11.78
CA SER A 134 -2.47 -18.42 -13.17
C SER A 134 -3.55 -17.71 -13.99
N THR A 135 -4.58 -17.16 -13.35
CA THR A 135 -5.73 -16.52 -13.99
C THR A 135 -5.76 -14.99 -13.87
N CYS A 136 -5.29 -14.41 -12.76
CA CYS A 136 -5.13 -12.95 -12.68
C CYS A 136 -3.76 -12.57 -13.26
N LYS A 137 -3.76 -11.75 -14.31
CA LYS A 137 -2.52 -11.29 -14.95
C LYS A 137 -2.30 -9.81 -14.69
N PRO A 138 -1.03 -9.34 -14.74
CA PRO A 138 -0.75 -7.91 -14.71
C PRO A 138 -1.55 -7.19 -15.80
N SER A 139 -2.18 -6.08 -15.43
CA SER A 139 -2.91 -5.21 -16.34
C SER A 139 -2.03 -4.03 -16.77
N SER A 140 -2.46 -3.29 -17.80
CA SER A 140 -1.82 -2.02 -18.15
C SER A 140 -1.78 -1.04 -16.97
N PHE A 141 -2.76 -1.09 -16.06
CA PHE A 141 -2.80 -0.27 -14.86
C PHE A 141 -1.82 -0.72 -13.79
N SER A 142 -1.78 -2.01 -13.45
CA SER A 142 -0.81 -2.50 -12.44
C SER A 142 0.62 -2.26 -12.91
N MET A 143 0.89 -2.37 -14.22
CA MET A 143 2.21 -2.06 -14.77
C MET A 143 2.62 -0.60 -14.62
N ILE A 144 1.70 0.35 -14.46
CA ILE A 144 2.05 1.75 -14.15
C ILE A 144 2.68 1.84 -12.76
N PHE A 145 2.05 1.20 -11.77
CA PHE A 145 2.57 1.12 -10.41
C PHE A 145 3.89 0.33 -10.38
N LYS A 146 3.96 -0.80 -11.08
CA LYS A 146 5.16 -1.65 -11.10
C LYS A 146 6.37 -0.96 -11.73
N ASN A 147 6.16 -0.24 -12.83
CA ASN A 147 7.24 0.49 -13.49
C ASN A 147 7.74 1.67 -12.64
N ALA A 148 6.84 2.29 -11.87
CA ALA A 148 7.20 3.36 -10.95
C ALA A 148 7.93 2.82 -9.71
N CYS A 149 7.46 1.68 -9.18
CA CYS A 149 7.91 1.10 -7.92
C CYS A 149 8.13 -0.42 -8.08
N PRO A 150 9.28 -0.85 -8.63
CA PRO A 150 9.57 -2.26 -8.92
C PRO A 150 9.59 -3.14 -7.67
N ASP A 151 9.97 -2.58 -6.52
CA ASP A 151 10.09 -3.29 -5.24
C ASP A 151 8.81 -3.24 -4.38
N ALA A 152 7.68 -2.86 -4.98
CA ALA A 152 6.36 -2.83 -4.35
C ALA A 152 5.37 -3.75 -5.07
N TYR A 153 4.37 -4.26 -4.35
CA TYR A 153 3.24 -4.97 -4.96
C TYR A 153 2.43 -4.01 -5.82
N SER A 154 2.21 -4.38 -7.08
CA SER A 154 1.40 -3.59 -8.01
C SER A 154 -0.02 -4.13 -8.22
N TYR A 155 -0.27 -5.38 -7.86
CA TYR A 155 -1.55 -6.09 -7.87
C TYR A 155 -1.47 -7.34 -6.97
N ALA A 156 -2.59 -8.03 -6.74
CA ALA A 156 -2.70 -9.04 -5.68
C ALA A 156 -1.78 -10.28 -5.81
N TYR A 157 -1.23 -10.59 -6.99
CA TYR A 157 -0.34 -11.75 -7.19
C TYR A 157 1.03 -11.35 -7.74
N ASP A 158 1.56 -10.21 -7.29
CA ASP A 158 2.91 -9.72 -7.63
C ASP A 158 4.02 -10.33 -6.74
N ASP A 159 3.84 -11.56 -6.27
CA ASP A 159 4.68 -12.14 -5.20
C ASP A 159 6.15 -12.28 -5.57
N ALA A 160 6.43 -12.70 -6.81
CA ALA A 160 7.76 -13.10 -7.25
C ALA A 160 8.81 -11.98 -7.19
N SER A 161 8.37 -10.72 -7.12
CA SER A 161 9.26 -9.56 -7.11
C SER A 161 8.99 -8.56 -5.98
N SER A 162 7.99 -8.82 -5.14
CA SER A 162 7.51 -7.83 -4.16
C SER A 162 7.42 -8.34 -2.73
N THR A 163 7.52 -9.64 -2.46
CA THR A 163 7.68 -10.15 -1.09
C THR A 163 9.13 -10.33 -0.73
N PHE A 164 9.51 -9.73 0.39
CA PHE A 164 10.85 -9.85 0.94
C PHE A 164 10.82 -10.57 2.29
N THR A 165 11.91 -11.25 2.59
CA THR A 165 12.05 -11.98 3.86
C THR A 165 13.30 -11.56 4.62
N CYS A 166 13.24 -11.63 5.94
CA CYS A 166 14.40 -11.44 6.81
C CYS A 166 14.18 -12.21 8.12
N THR A 167 15.26 -12.55 8.83
CA THR A 167 15.19 -13.21 10.14
C THR A 167 15.85 -12.35 11.20
N GLY A 168 15.13 -12.06 12.29
CA GLY A 168 15.68 -11.39 13.47
C GLY A 168 16.11 -9.96 13.22
N ALA A 169 15.28 -9.18 12.52
CA ALA A 169 15.56 -7.80 12.18
C ALA A 169 14.62 -6.81 12.88
N ASP A 170 15.08 -5.57 12.97
CA ASP A 170 14.23 -4.40 13.20
C ASP A 170 13.91 -3.71 11.87
N TYR A 171 12.87 -2.89 11.83
CA TYR A 171 12.39 -2.24 10.62
C TYR A 171 12.26 -0.73 10.80
N LEU A 172 12.73 0.03 9.82
CA LEU A 172 12.53 1.48 9.73
C LEU A 172 11.60 1.78 8.57
N ILE A 173 10.43 2.30 8.92
CA ILE A 173 9.43 2.82 7.99
C ILE A 173 9.72 4.30 7.71
N THR A 174 9.84 4.65 6.44
CA THR A 174 10.05 6.04 6.01
C THR A 174 8.94 6.46 5.07
N PHE A 175 8.31 7.59 5.35
CA PHE A 175 7.40 8.27 4.43
C PHE A 175 8.17 9.36 3.69
N CYS A 176 8.02 9.42 2.37
CA CYS A 176 8.85 10.24 1.47
C CYS A 176 10.36 9.96 1.60
N PRO A 177 10.80 8.70 1.39
CA PRO A 177 12.21 8.32 1.46
C PRO A 177 13.09 8.96 0.36
#